data_AF-A0A819VP14-F1
#
_entry.id   AF-A0A819VP14-F1
#
_cell.length_a   1.000
_cell.length_b   1.000
_cell.length_c   1.000
_cell.angle_alpha   90.00
_cell.angle_beta   90.00
_cell.angle_gamma   90.00
#
_symmetry.space_group_name_H-M   'P 1'
#
loop_
_entity.id
_entity.type
_entity.pdbx_description
1 polymer ?
#
loop_
_entity_poly.entity_id
_entity_poly.type
_entity_poly.pdbx_seq_one_letter_code
_entity_poly.pdbx_strand_id
1 'polypeptide(L)'
;MTSRNLTSNFLEFRNRAARDRNFHADEKSNDDRMALIQNEDEEVVQFEKNIPPSWMDSQRRIQLQLDQVRSRMKKLQQLHDKHLTRPDFDENSSEEKEIESLTKDITAMLNGCHTSVQQLSNQANKPHVNAYDKRLAGNVVQATASALQDLTIKFRKCQSTYLHILEDDAIDQAKIPTPELTSEDQLQLTSQNVQFLEKRDKEIREVLKSIEDVNDIFRDVAALVSTQGTILDQIEYNIENTVVQIEKGNKHLVKAVEHKQRGLKFKLILISVVVFVVLFIVLVGVISR
;
A
#
# COMPACT_ATOMS: atom_id res chain seq x y z
N MET A 1 24.51 -3.17 -13.82
CA MET A 1 23.32 -3.12 -14.70
C MET A 1 23.22 -1.72 -15.28
N THR A 2 23.36 -1.59 -16.60
CA THR A 2 23.23 -0.32 -17.33
C THR A 2 21.77 -0.17 -17.79
N SER A 3 21.06 0.86 -17.33
CA SER A 3 19.71 1.15 -17.81
C SER A 3 19.76 2.27 -18.86
N ARG A 4 18.94 2.15 -19.91
CA ARG A 4 18.80 3.16 -20.96
C ARG A 4 17.41 3.76 -20.90
N ASN A 5 17.32 5.05 -20.62
CA ASN A 5 16.06 5.78 -20.61
C ASN A 5 15.63 6.09 -22.05
N LEU A 6 14.47 5.59 -22.47
CA LEU A 6 13.88 5.77 -23.81
C LEU A 6 12.70 6.74 -23.81
N THR A 7 12.41 7.39 -22.68
CA THR A 7 11.24 8.25 -22.51
C THR A 7 11.26 9.44 -23.47
N SER A 8 12.43 10.01 -23.77
CA SER A 8 12.58 11.11 -24.74
C SER A 8 12.15 10.69 -26.14
N ASN A 9 12.69 9.56 -26.63
CA ASN A 9 12.37 9.03 -27.95
C ASN A 9 10.88 8.66 -28.05
N PHE A 10 10.32 8.08 -26.99
CA PHE A 10 8.89 7.77 -26.92
C PHE A 10 8.03 9.03 -27.03
N LEU A 11 8.37 10.10 -26.30
CA LEU A 11 7.65 11.38 -26.35
C LEU A 11 7.74 12.01 -27.74
N GLU A 12 8.91 11.94 -28.38
CA GLU A 12 9.12 12.42 -29.74
C GLU A 12 8.21 11.69 -30.74
N PHE A 13 8.20 10.35 -30.70
CA PHE A 13 7.35 9.55 -31.58
C PHE A 13 5.86 9.77 -31.31
N ARG A 14 5.44 9.89 -30.05
CA ARG A 14 4.05 10.18 -29.67
C ARG A 14 3.60 11.54 -30.21
N ASN A 15 4.42 12.58 -30.01
CA ASN A 15 4.09 13.94 -30.44
C ASN A 15 4.09 14.04 -31.98
N ARG A 16 4.98 13.31 -32.66
CA ARG A 16 5.03 13.23 -34.12
C ARG A 16 3.80 12.51 -34.71
N ALA A 17 3.38 11.40 -34.12
CA ALA A 17 2.18 10.67 -34.53
C ALA A 17 0.88 11.48 -34.33
N ALA A 18 0.82 12.31 -33.26
CA ALA A 18 -0.31 13.22 -33.05
C ALA A 18 -0.36 14.33 -34.11
N ARG A 19 0.79 14.85 -34.55
CA ARG A 19 0.87 15.84 -35.64
C ARG A 19 0.48 15.24 -36.99
N ASP A 20 0.91 14.02 -37.31
CA ASP A 20 0.53 13.34 -38.56
C ASP A 20 -0.98 13.04 -38.63
N ARG A 21 -1.64 12.78 -37.48
CA ARG A 21 -3.11 12.67 -37.44
C ARG A 21 -3.82 13.97 -37.80
N ASN A 22 -3.35 15.10 -37.27
CA ASN A 22 -3.95 16.39 -37.59
C ASN A 22 -3.71 16.80 -39.05
N PHE A 23 -2.54 16.50 -39.60
CA PHE A 23 -2.23 16.79 -41.00
C PHE A 23 -3.15 16.03 -41.98
N HIS A 24 -3.54 14.79 -41.66
CA HIS A 24 -4.50 14.01 -42.46
C HIS A 24 -5.98 14.26 -42.13
N ALA A 25 -6.29 15.03 -41.08
CA ALA A 25 -7.66 15.37 -40.71
C ALA A 25 -8.21 16.55 -41.53
N ASP A 26 -7.35 17.47 -41.97
CA ASP A 26 -7.77 18.65 -42.74
C ASP A 26 -8.06 18.35 -44.22
N GLU A 27 -7.59 17.20 -44.75
CA GLU A 27 -7.74 16.84 -46.17
C GLU A 27 -8.94 15.91 -46.45
N LYS A 28 -9.59 15.37 -45.43
CA LYS A 28 -10.83 14.59 -45.58
C LYS A 28 -12.02 15.40 -45.13
N SER A 29 -12.84 15.75 -46.10
CA SER A 29 -14.18 16.32 -46.00
C SER A 29 -14.90 15.97 -44.68
N ASN A 30 -15.44 17.00 -44.04
CA ASN A 30 -16.28 16.92 -42.84
C ASN A 30 -17.49 15.96 -42.99
N ASP A 31 -17.81 15.51 -44.21
CA ASP A 31 -18.89 14.56 -44.51
C ASP A 31 -18.71 13.19 -43.83
N ASP A 32 -17.51 12.63 -43.82
CA ASP A 32 -17.25 11.32 -43.20
C ASP A 32 -17.37 11.38 -41.66
N ARG A 33 -17.14 12.57 -41.07
CA ARG A 33 -17.33 12.79 -39.62
C ARG A 33 -18.80 12.98 -39.27
N MET A 34 -19.61 13.55 -40.17
CA MET A 34 -21.04 13.74 -39.92
C MET A 34 -21.87 12.46 -40.16
N ALA A 35 -21.41 11.58 -41.05
CA ALA A 35 -22.02 10.27 -41.27
C ALA A 35 -21.81 9.26 -40.11
N LEU A 36 -20.79 9.46 -39.27
CA LEU A 36 -20.50 8.64 -38.09
C LEU A 36 -21.13 9.19 -36.79
N ILE A 37 -21.90 10.28 -36.87
CA ILE A 37 -22.63 10.90 -35.75
C ILE A 37 -24.15 10.71 -35.90
N GLN A 38 -24.61 9.88 -36.84
CA GLN A 38 -26.02 9.50 -36.93
C GLN A 38 -26.21 8.02 -36.58
N ASN A 39 -26.70 7.82 -35.36
CA ASN A 39 -27.41 6.63 -34.86
C ASN A 39 -26.55 5.46 -34.36
N GLU A 40 -25.72 5.69 -33.35
CA GLU A 40 -25.59 4.72 -32.26
C GLU A 40 -25.77 5.50 -30.96
N ASP A 41 -26.59 4.97 -30.07
CA ASP A 41 -26.96 5.56 -28.78
C ASP A 41 -25.74 6.22 -28.12
N GLU A 42 -25.92 7.43 -27.61
CA GLU A 42 -24.92 8.14 -26.82
C GLU A 42 -24.61 7.35 -25.53
N GLU A 43 -23.87 6.25 -25.62
CA GLU A 43 -22.86 5.93 -24.64
C GLU A 43 -21.77 6.98 -24.81
N VAL A 44 -22.06 8.18 -24.27
CA VAL A 44 -21.02 9.06 -23.79
C VAL A 44 -20.10 8.16 -22.98
N VAL A 45 -18.92 7.84 -23.52
CA VAL A 45 -17.81 7.33 -22.72
C VAL A 45 -17.52 8.45 -21.76
N GLN A 46 -18.26 8.44 -20.65
CA GLN A 46 -17.95 9.22 -19.48
C GLN A 46 -16.54 8.74 -19.15
N PHE A 47 -15.55 9.57 -19.44
CA PHE A 47 -14.34 9.55 -18.66
C PHE A 47 -14.81 9.84 -17.24
N GLU A 48 -15.28 8.80 -16.53
CA GLU A 48 -15.39 8.79 -15.09
C GLU A 48 -14.06 9.38 -14.66
N LYS A 49 -14.13 10.57 -14.06
CA LYS A 49 -12.95 11.19 -13.44
C LYS A 49 -12.27 10.05 -12.70
N ASN A 50 -10.98 9.82 -12.99
CA ASN A 50 -10.10 8.91 -12.27
C ASN A 50 -10.00 9.37 -10.81
N ILE A 51 -11.10 9.29 -10.08
CA ILE A 51 -11.20 9.58 -8.66
C ILE A 51 -10.51 8.39 -8.03
N PRO A 52 -9.42 8.63 -7.28
CA PRO A 52 -8.75 7.56 -6.58
C PRO A 52 -9.76 6.75 -5.78
N PRO A 53 -9.69 5.42 -5.81
CA PRO A 53 -10.60 4.58 -5.05
C PRO A 53 -10.65 5.01 -3.58
N SER A 54 -11.83 4.95 -2.97
CA SER A 54 -12.03 5.37 -1.57
C SER A 54 -11.15 4.62 -0.56
N TRP A 55 -10.69 3.41 -0.91
CA TRP A 55 -9.73 2.66 -0.12
C TRP A 55 -8.34 3.31 -0.07
N MET A 56 -7.97 4.15 -1.05
CA MET A 56 -6.69 4.84 -1.10
C MET A 56 -6.57 5.90 0.01
N ASP A 57 -7.67 6.55 0.37
CA ASP A 57 -7.69 7.47 1.52
C ASP A 57 -7.54 6.72 2.84
N SER A 58 -8.15 5.53 2.95
CA SER A 58 -7.92 4.61 4.08
C SER A 58 -6.46 4.17 4.15
N GLN A 59 -5.82 3.86 3.01
CA GLN A 59 -4.39 3.55 2.96
C GLN A 59 -3.53 4.71 3.48
N ARG A 60 -3.75 5.94 3.01
CA ARG A 60 -2.97 7.11 3.46
C ARG A 60 -3.10 7.32 4.96
N ARG A 61 -4.31 7.19 5.50
CA ARG A 61 -4.56 7.27 6.94
C ARG A 61 -3.78 6.21 7.72
N ILE A 62 -3.82 4.95 7.28
CA ILE A 62 -3.08 3.86 7.91
C ILE A 62 -1.57 4.12 7.88
N GLN A 63 -1.03 4.57 6.73
CA GLN A 63 0.40 4.88 6.62
C GLN A 63 0.83 5.98 7.60
N LEU A 64 0.05 7.05 7.73
CA LEU A 64 0.32 8.10 8.71
C LEU A 64 0.29 7.58 10.16
N GLN A 65 -0.68 6.72 10.50
CA GLN A 65 -0.74 6.11 11.83
C GLN A 65 0.46 5.19 12.10
N LEU A 66 0.87 4.37 11.13
CA LEU A 66 2.06 3.51 11.24
C LEU A 66 3.34 4.34 11.47
N ASP A 67 3.48 5.48 10.79
CA ASP A 67 4.62 6.36 10.97
C ASP A 67 4.61 7.06 12.34
N GLN A 68 3.43 7.44 12.84
CA GLN A 68 3.28 7.95 14.21
C GLN A 68 3.65 6.90 15.25
N VAL A 69 3.18 5.66 15.09
CA VAL A 69 3.56 4.53 15.96
C VAL A 69 5.07 4.33 15.95
N ARG A 70 5.71 4.31 14.77
CA ARG A 70 7.18 4.21 14.66
C ARG A 70 7.90 5.31 15.43
N SER A 71 7.43 6.55 15.31
CA SER A 71 8.04 7.68 16.02
C SER A 71 7.88 7.55 17.54
N ARG A 72 6.70 7.17 18.03
CA ARG A 72 6.46 6.98 19.47
C ARG A 72 7.23 5.78 20.02
N MET A 73 7.31 4.68 19.27
CA MET A 73 8.12 3.51 19.65
C MET A 73 9.61 3.84 19.78
N LYS A 74 10.17 4.68 18.90
CA LYS A 74 11.56 5.15 19.04
C LYS A 74 11.76 5.96 20.32
N LYS A 75 10.81 6.84 20.66
CA LYS A 75 10.86 7.63 21.90
C LYS A 75 10.74 6.73 23.13
N LEU A 76 9.84 5.75 23.10
CA LEU A 76 9.71 4.75 24.16
C LEU A 76 11.01 3.98 24.37
N GLN A 77 11.64 3.52 23.29
CA GLN A 77 12.93 2.82 23.37
C GLN A 77 14.02 3.71 24.00
N GLN A 78 14.11 4.99 23.61
CA GLN A 78 15.05 5.93 24.22
C GLN A 78 14.80 6.13 25.71
N LEU A 79 13.53 6.18 26.14
CA LEU A 79 13.19 6.32 27.55
C LEU A 79 13.48 5.05 28.34
N HIS A 80 13.21 3.86 27.77
CA HIS A 80 13.63 2.59 28.37
C HIS A 80 15.15 2.58 28.54
N ASP A 81 15.92 2.85 27.48
CA ASP A 81 17.38 2.91 27.53
C ASP A 81 17.87 3.95 28.56
N LYS A 82 17.21 5.11 28.66
CA LYS A 82 17.53 6.15 29.65
C LYS A 82 17.29 5.65 31.08
N HIS A 83 16.13 5.06 31.34
CA HIS A 83 15.76 4.52 32.65
C HIS A 83 16.72 3.41 33.10
N LEU A 84 17.20 2.59 32.16
CA LEU A 84 18.23 1.58 32.40
C LEU A 84 19.59 2.18 32.82
N THR A 85 19.96 3.35 32.29
CA THR A 85 21.30 3.92 32.51
C THR A 85 21.43 4.79 33.77
N ARG A 86 20.33 5.12 34.44
CA ARG A 86 20.32 5.97 35.64
C ARG A 86 19.60 5.27 36.80
N PRO A 87 20.35 4.72 37.78
CA PRO A 87 19.77 4.13 38.99
C PRO A 87 19.35 5.13 40.08
N ASP A 88 19.36 6.45 39.83
CA ASP A 88 19.12 7.46 40.88
C ASP A 88 17.63 7.60 41.22
N PHE A 89 17.32 7.49 42.52
CA PHE A 89 15.99 7.24 43.07
C PHE A 89 14.98 8.42 43.02
N ASP A 90 15.37 9.63 42.60
CA ASP A 90 14.55 10.84 42.80
C ASP A 90 13.88 11.42 41.54
N GLU A 91 14.36 11.11 40.31
CA GLU A 91 13.75 11.60 39.04
C GLU A 91 12.78 10.59 38.37
N ASN A 92 12.89 9.30 38.70
CA ASN A 92 12.25 8.19 37.96
C ASN A 92 10.71 8.26 37.91
N SER A 93 10.03 8.89 38.88
CA SER A 93 8.55 8.94 38.87
C SER A 93 7.98 9.71 37.67
N SER A 94 8.73 10.68 37.12
CA SER A 94 8.29 11.44 35.95
C SER A 94 8.47 10.63 34.65
N GLU A 95 9.58 9.90 34.54
CA GLU A 95 9.91 9.08 33.38
C GLU A 95 9.09 7.79 33.35
N GLU A 96 8.84 7.16 34.50
CA GLU A 96 7.93 6.02 34.65
C GLU A 96 6.53 6.37 34.14
N LYS A 97 6.00 7.54 34.53
CA LYS A 97 4.70 8.03 34.03
C LYS A 97 4.72 8.31 32.52
N GLU A 98 5.83 8.82 32.00
CA GLU A 98 5.97 9.06 30.55
C GLU A 98 6.03 7.73 29.77
N ILE A 99 6.73 6.72 30.29
CA ILE A 99 6.78 5.36 29.74
C ILE A 99 5.40 4.72 29.76
N GLU A 100 4.68 4.80 30.87
CA GLU A 100 3.31 4.29 31.02
C GLU A 100 2.37 4.97 30.00
N SER A 101 2.43 6.30 29.91
CA SER A 101 1.62 7.08 28.96
C SER A 101 1.95 6.71 27.51
N LEU A 102 3.23 6.59 27.14
CA LEU A 102 3.63 6.23 25.78
C LEU A 102 3.26 4.79 25.43
N THR A 103 3.35 3.87 26.39
CA THR A 103 2.94 2.47 26.22
C THR A 103 1.44 2.41 25.93
N LYS A 104 0.61 3.11 26.72
CA LYS A 104 -0.83 3.23 26.49
C LYS A 104 -1.16 3.85 25.12
N ASP A 105 -0.49 4.96 24.78
CA ASP A 105 -0.66 5.62 23.48
C ASP A 105 -0.32 4.68 22.32
N ILE A 106 0.80 3.95 22.40
CA ILE A 106 1.22 3.02 21.35
C ILE A 106 0.23 1.86 21.21
N THR A 107 -0.22 1.26 22.31
CA THR A 107 -1.23 0.19 22.28
C THR A 107 -2.55 0.69 21.66
N ALA A 108 -2.99 1.91 22.00
CA ALA A 108 -4.18 2.51 21.42
C ALA A 108 -4.02 2.78 19.91
N MET A 109 -2.86 3.30 19.48
CA MET A 109 -2.58 3.53 18.06
C MET A 109 -2.46 2.22 17.27
N LEU A 110 -1.87 1.16 17.84
CA LEU A 110 -1.80 -0.17 17.22
C LEU A 110 -3.20 -0.75 17.00
N ASN A 111 -4.09 -0.63 18.00
CA ASN A 111 -5.50 -1.00 17.88
C ASN A 111 -6.23 -0.16 16.82
N GLY A 112 -5.96 1.14 16.75
CA GLY A 112 -6.49 2.02 15.71
C GLY A 112 -6.01 1.65 14.29
N CYS A 113 -4.74 1.26 14.15
CA CYS A 113 -4.19 0.75 12.90
C CYS A 113 -4.87 -0.57 12.51
N HIS A 114 -5.01 -1.50 13.46
CA HIS A 114 -5.71 -2.78 13.27
C HIS A 114 -7.13 -2.57 12.74
N THR A 115 -7.93 -1.76 13.44
CA THR A 115 -9.30 -1.44 13.04
C THR A 115 -9.35 -0.82 11.64
N SER A 116 -8.40 0.06 11.31
CA SER A 116 -8.32 0.69 9.99
C SER A 116 -7.95 -0.32 8.89
N VAL A 117 -7.06 -1.27 9.17
CA VAL A 117 -6.70 -2.37 8.26
C VAL A 117 -7.90 -3.31 8.04
N GLN A 118 -8.65 -3.64 9.10
CA GLN A 118 -9.89 -4.42 8.96
C GLN A 118 -10.95 -3.69 8.13
N GLN A 119 -11.12 -2.38 8.34
CA GLN A 119 -12.02 -1.56 7.52
C GLN A 119 -11.58 -1.55 6.05
N LEU A 120 -10.28 -1.46 5.78
CA LEU A 120 -9.73 -1.52 4.43
C LEU A 120 -10.00 -2.88 3.78
N SER A 121 -9.78 -3.97 4.52
CA SER A 121 -10.09 -5.35 4.07
C SER A 121 -11.58 -5.52 3.74
N ASN A 122 -12.47 -4.99 4.59
CA ASN A 122 -13.91 -5.01 4.35
C ASN A 122 -14.32 -4.16 3.14
N GLN A 123 -13.67 -3.01 2.92
CA GLN A 123 -13.88 -2.18 1.73
C GLN A 123 -13.42 -2.90 0.46
N ALA A 124 -12.31 -3.64 0.51
CA ALA A 124 -11.78 -4.41 -0.60
C ALA A 124 -12.69 -5.58 -1.02
N ASN A 125 -13.48 -6.13 -0.09
CA ASN A 125 -14.35 -7.28 -0.32
C ASN A 125 -15.78 -6.94 -0.76
N LYS A 126 -16.12 -5.67 -1.02
CA LYS A 126 -17.47 -5.29 -1.47
C LYS A 126 -17.83 -5.89 -2.84
N PRO A 127 -19.09 -6.34 -3.06
CA PRO A 127 -19.50 -7.11 -4.24
C PRO A 127 -19.48 -6.34 -5.57
N HIS A 128 -19.41 -5.00 -5.56
CA HIS A 128 -19.42 -4.15 -6.75
C HIS A 128 -18.06 -3.48 -7.07
N VAL A 129 -16.95 -4.05 -6.57
CA VAL A 129 -15.61 -3.51 -6.83
C VAL A 129 -15.02 -4.14 -8.08
N ASN A 130 -14.42 -3.33 -8.96
CA ASN A 130 -13.69 -3.78 -10.13
C ASN A 130 -12.65 -4.86 -9.76
N ALA A 131 -12.52 -5.91 -10.57
CA ALA A 131 -11.58 -7.01 -10.31
C ALA A 131 -10.13 -6.52 -10.16
N TYR A 132 -9.75 -5.45 -10.87
CA TYR A 132 -8.45 -4.80 -10.71
C TYR A 132 -8.30 -4.12 -9.34
N ASP A 133 -9.29 -3.33 -8.92
CA ASP A 133 -9.28 -2.63 -7.64
C ASP A 133 -9.30 -3.60 -6.46
N LYS A 134 -10.01 -4.73 -6.58
CA LYS A 134 -10.01 -5.79 -5.57
C LYS A 134 -8.63 -6.39 -5.37
N ARG A 135 -7.90 -6.66 -6.46
CA ARG A 135 -6.51 -7.17 -6.39
C ARG A 135 -5.57 -6.13 -5.79
N LEU A 136 -5.66 -4.88 -6.26
CA LEU A 136 -4.79 -3.81 -5.78
C LEU A 136 -5.02 -3.52 -4.29
N ALA A 137 -6.28 -3.42 -3.85
CA ALA A 137 -6.63 -3.25 -2.45
C ALA A 137 -6.16 -4.45 -1.61
N GLY A 138 -6.26 -5.68 -2.13
CA GLY A 138 -5.72 -6.88 -1.49
C GLY A 138 -4.22 -6.76 -1.21
N ASN A 139 -3.42 -6.39 -2.22
CA ASN A 139 -1.97 -6.22 -2.06
C ASN A 139 -1.62 -5.11 -1.06
N VAL A 140 -2.41 -4.03 -1.04
CA VAL A 140 -2.22 -2.92 -0.09
C VAL A 140 -2.55 -3.36 1.34
N VAL A 141 -3.67 -4.07 1.53
CA VAL A 141 -4.02 -4.69 2.82
C VAL A 141 -2.90 -5.60 3.30
N GLN A 142 -2.31 -6.42 2.42
CA GLN A 142 -1.18 -7.26 2.77
C GLN A 142 0.04 -6.47 3.25
N ALA A 143 0.47 -5.49 2.45
CA ALA A 143 1.66 -4.70 2.73
C ALA A 143 1.51 -3.93 4.05
N THR A 144 0.31 -3.38 4.28
CA THR A 144 -0.03 -2.67 5.53
C THR A 144 -0.15 -3.61 6.73
N ALA A 145 -0.75 -4.78 6.57
CA ALA A 145 -0.85 -5.80 7.62
C ALA A 145 0.54 -6.33 8.00
N SER A 146 1.40 -6.62 7.03
CA SER A 146 2.79 -7.03 7.29
C SER A 146 3.58 -5.95 8.02
N ALA A 147 3.43 -4.68 7.62
CA ALA A 147 4.07 -3.57 8.33
C ALA A 147 3.56 -3.40 9.77
N LEU A 148 2.26 -3.64 10.01
CA LEU A 148 1.67 -3.62 11.35
C LEU A 148 2.19 -4.80 12.19
N GLN A 149 2.27 -6.00 11.61
CA GLN A 149 2.83 -7.18 12.27
C GLN A 149 4.28 -6.96 12.72
N ASP A 150 5.11 -6.38 11.85
CA ASP A 150 6.49 -6.05 12.16
C ASP A 150 6.61 -5.05 13.33
N LEU A 151 5.72 -4.06 13.40
CA LEU A 151 5.69 -3.09 14.50
C LEU A 151 5.27 -3.75 15.82
N THR A 152 4.25 -4.58 15.77
CA THR A 152 3.75 -5.37 16.91
C THR A 152 4.86 -6.28 17.46
N ILE A 153 5.63 -6.96 16.59
CA ILE A 153 6.80 -7.76 17.02
C ILE A 153 7.86 -6.89 17.67
N LYS A 154 8.23 -5.76 17.05
CA LYS A 154 9.24 -4.84 17.59
C LYS A 154 8.82 -4.27 18.95
N PHE A 155 7.55 -3.93 19.12
CA PHE A 155 7.00 -3.42 20.37
C PHE A 155 7.08 -4.47 21.47
N ARG A 156 6.62 -5.70 21.21
CA ARG A 156 6.70 -6.81 22.17
C ARG A 156 8.15 -7.12 22.55
N LYS A 157 9.09 -7.09 21.61
CA LYS A 157 10.52 -7.30 21.90
C LYS A 157 11.07 -6.20 22.81
N CYS A 158 10.72 -4.95 22.53
CA CYS A 158 11.12 -3.81 23.37
C CYS A 158 10.58 -3.95 24.80
N GLN A 159 9.27 -4.22 24.93
CA GLN A 159 8.61 -4.42 26.22
C GLN A 159 9.15 -5.64 26.98
N SER A 160 9.42 -6.76 26.29
CA SER A 160 9.99 -7.96 26.90
C SER A 160 11.41 -7.74 27.42
N THR A 161 12.21 -6.93 26.72
CA THR A 161 13.57 -6.58 27.18
C THR A 161 13.48 -5.71 28.43
N TYR A 162 12.56 -4.73 28.44
CA TYR A 162 12.32 -3.89 29.59
C TYR A 162 11.80 -4.67 30.81
N LEU A 163 10.87 -5.62 30.59
CA LEU A 163 10.32 -6.49 31.62
C LEU A 163 11.40 -7.33 32.32
N HIS A 164 12.29 -7.96 31.55
CA HIS A 164 13.35 -8.81 32.14
C HIS A 164 14.25 -8.01 33.08
N ILE A 165 14.51 -6.75 32.74
CA ILE A 165 15.37 -5.88 33.55
C ILE A 165 14.65 -5.43 34.82
N LEU A 166 13.35 -5.11 34.73
CA LEU A 166 12.54 -4.83 35.92
C LEU A 166 12.44 -6.03 36.87
N GLU A 167 12.37 -7.24 36.32
CA GLU A 167 12.37 -8.48 37.10
C GLU A 167 13.73 -8.71 37.78
N ASP A 168 14.84 -8.52 37.07
CA ASP A 168 16.20 -8.61 37.63
C ASP A 168 16.42 -7.57 38.75
N ASP A 169 16.01 -6.30 38.54
CA ASP A 169 16.10 -5.24 39.55
C ASP A 169 15.27 -5.57 40.81
N ALA A 170 14.08 -6.16 40.63
CA ALA A 170 13.23 -6.59 41.74
C ALA A 170 13.87 -7.76 42.52
N ILE A 171 14.50 -8.70 41.83
CA ILE A 171 15.22 -9.83 42.44
C ILE A 171 16.42 -9.33 43.24
N ASP A 172 17.20 -8.40 42.69
CA ASP A 172 18.38 -7.84 43.36
C ASP A 172 18.00 -7.06 44.63
N GLN A 173 16.91 -6.29 44.59
CA GLN A 173 16.40 -5.62 45.79
C GLN A 173 15.72 -6.54 46.80
N ALA A 174 15.14 -7.66 46.36
CA ALA A 174 14.64 -8.68 47.26
C ALA A 174 15.78 -9.43 47.99
N LYS A 175 17.01 -9.39 47.45
CA LYS A 175 18.16 -10.16 47.95
C LYS A 175 18.95 -9.51 49.08
N ILE A 176 18.33 -8.66 49.89
CA ILE A 176 19.04 -7.97 50.97
C ILE A 176 19.56 -8.99 51.99
N PRO A 177 20.88 -9.07 52.22
CA PRO A 177 21.45 -9.85 53.30
C PRO A 177 21.07 -9.16 54.60
N THR A 178 20.39 -9.86 55.50
CA THR A 178 20.18 -9.44 56.89
C THR A 178 21.53 -9.14 57.56
N PRO A 179 21.91 -7.87 57.82
CA PRO A 179 23.03 -7.59 58.71
C PRO A 179 22.45 -7.27 60.09
N GLU A 180 23.28 -7.37 61.11
CA GLU A 180 22.99 -7.01 62.49
C GLU A 180 22.72 -5.48 62.62
N LEU A 181 21.55 -5.00 62.18
CA LEU A 181 21.06 -3.64 62.40
C LEU A 181 20.11 -3.58 63.60
N THR A 182 20.11 -2.43 64.28
CA THR A 182 19.13 -2.02 65.28
C THR A 182 17.69 -2.20 64.79
N SER A 183 16.78 -2.65 65.66
CA SER A 183 15.40 -3.04 65.28
C SER A 183 14.60 -1.92 64.60
N GLU A 184 14.89 -0.64 64.89
CA GLU A 184 14.23 0.50 64.25
C GLU A 184 14.71 0.75 62.82
N ASP A 185 16.03 0.72 62.57
CA ASP A 185 16.60 0.88 61.24
C ASP A 185 16.22 -0.29 60.31
N GLN A 186 16.11 -1.49 60.87
CA GLN A 186 15.68 -2.68 60.15
C GLN A 186 14.22 -2.58 59.68
N LEU A 187 13.34 -2.01 60.50
CA LEU A 187 11.93 -1.75 60.16
C LEU A 187 11.80 -0.70 59.05
N GLN A 188 12.57 0.39 59.12
CA GLN A 188 12.55 1.44 58.11
C GLN A 188 13.08 0.97 56.76
N LEU A 189 14.20 0.23 56.75
CA LEU A 189 14.77 -0.36 55.54
C LEU A 189 13.79 -1.35 54.89
N THR A 190 13.22 -2.26 55.69
CA THR A 190 12.22 -3.22 55.21
C THR A 190 11.01 -2.51 54.61
N SER A 191 10.51 -1.45 55.24
CA SER A 191 9.39 -0.67 54.72
C SER A 191 9.70 -0.01 53.37
N GLN A 192 10.90 0.54 53.18
CA GLN A 192 11.33 1.12 51.91
C GLN A 192 11.45 0.07 50.80
N ASN A 193 12.00 -1.11 51.11
CA ASN A 193 12.10 -2.20 50.14
C ASN A 193 10.73 -2.73 49.72
N VAL A 194 9.80 -2.89 50.66
CA VAL A 194 8.42 -3.29 50.35
C VAL A 194 7.77 -2.27 49.41
N GLN A 195 7.90 -0.97 49.68
CA GLN A 195 7.37 0.07 48.79
C GLN A 195 8.00 0.05 47.40
N PHE A 196 9.30 -0.24 47.28
CA PHE A 196 9.94 -0.40 45.98
C PHE A 196 9.41 -1.61 45.22
N LEU A 197 9.34 -2.77 45.89
CA LEU A 197 8.86 -4.01 45.29
C LEU A 197 7.41 -3.87 44.81
N GLU A 198 6.55 -3.20 45.58
CA GLU A 198 5.16 -2.89 45.17
C GLU A 198 5.11 -2.03 43.90
N LYS A 199 5.99 -1.03 43.76
CA LYS A 199 6.07 -0.19 42.56
C LYS A 199 6.52 -1.00 41.35
N ARG A 200 7.59 -1.79 41.48
CA ARG A 200 8.10 -2.67 40.40
C ARG A 200 7.05 -3.69 39.97
N ASP A 201 6.37 -4.32 40.91
CA ASP A 201 5.30 -5.28 40.65
C ASP A 201 4.12 -4.63 39.90
N LYS A 202 3.79 -3.37 40.21
CA LYS A 202 2.81 -2.60 39.44
C LYS A 202 3.28 -2.36 37.99
N GLU A 203 4.52 -1.93 37.78
CA GLU A 203 5.07 -1.68 36.44
C GLU A 203 5.14 -2.96 35.60
N ILE A 204 5.62 -4.05 36.19
CA ILE A 204 5.66 -5.37 35.53
C ILE A 204 4.27 -5.77 35.05
N ARG A 205 3.23 -5.60 35.88
CA ARG A 205 1.84 -5.86 35.48
C ARG A 205 1.38 -5.00 34.31
N GLU A 206 1.74 -3.72 34.28
CA GLU A 206 1.36 -2.82 33.19
C GLU A 206 2.06 -3.20 31.87
N VAL A 207 3.34 -3.55 31.93
CA VAL A 207 4.09 -4.04 30.78
C VAL A 207 3.49 -5.36 30.27
N LEU A 208 3.21 -6.31 31.16
CA LEU A 208 2.58 -7.59 30.81
C LEU A 208 1.23 -7.40 30.13
N LYS A 209 0.39 -6.52 30.67
CA LYS A 209 -0.90 -6.17 30.06
C LYS A 209 -0.72 -5.59 28.66
N SER A 210 0.25 -4.70 28.45
CA SER A 210 0.52 -4.14 27.13
C SER A 210 0.98 -5.19 26.11
N ILE A 211 1.74 -6.20 26.56
CA ILE A 211 2.18 -7.33 25.72
C ILE A 211 0.99 -8.21 25.36
N GLU A 212 0.08 -8.46 26.30
CA GLU A 212 -1.16 -9.22 26.09
C GLU A 212 -2.07 -8.52 25.07
N ASP A 213 -2.39 -7.24 25.29
CA ASP A 213 -3.23 -6.44 24.39
C ASP A 213 -2.70 -6.45 22.95
N VAL A 214 -1.37 -6.35 22.78
CA VAL A 214 -0.72 -6.36 21.46
C VAL A 214 -0.60 -7.77 20.87
N ASN A 215 -0.61 -8.82 21.69
CA ASN A 215 -0.58 -10.21 21.23
C ASN A 215 -1.90 -10.61 20.55
N ASP A 216 -3.03 -10.07 20.98
CA ASP A 216 -4.31 -10.30 20.29
C ASP A 216 -4.29 -9.66 18.89
N ILE A 217 -3.82 -8.41 18.79
CA ILE A 217 -3.59 -7.74 17.50
C ILE A 217 -2.64 -8.56 16.63
N PHE A 218 -1.55 -9.09 17.21
CA PHE A 218 -0.56 -9.91 16.49
C PHE A 218 -1.22 -11.11 15.81
N ARG A 219 -2.06 -11.85 16.54
CA ARG A 219 -2.72 -13.06 16.03
C ARG A 219 -3.70 -12.73 14.91
N ASP A 220 -4.49 -11.69 15.09
CA ASP A 220 -5.45 -11.23 14.08
C ASP A 220 -4.75 -10.80 12.78
N VAL A 221 -3.69 -10.00 12.91
CA VAL A 221 -2.92 -9.52 11.76
C VAL A 221 -2.15 -10.67 11.10
N ALA A 222 -1.61 -11.61 11.87
CA ALA A 222 -0.95 -12.79 11.33
C ALA A 222 -1.90 -13.67 10.52
N ALA A 223 -3.15 -13.84 10.96
CA ALA A 223 -4.18 -14.55 10.19
C ALA A 223 -4.48 -13.82 8.87
N LEU A 224 -4.53 -12.48 8.91
CA LEU A 224 -4.77 -11.63 7.74
C LEU A 224 -3.64 -11.74 6.70
N VAL A 225 -2.38 -11.80 7.16
CA VAL A 225 -1.20 -12.00 6.30
C VAL A 225 -1.11 -13.44 5.78
N SER A 226 -1.38 -14.44 6.63
CA SER A 226 -1.25 -15.86 6.29
C SER A 226 -2.28 -16.33 5.26
N THR A 227 -3.50 -15.78 5.28
CA THR A 227 -4.60 -16.20 4.39
C THR A 227 -4.38 -15.76 2.92
N GLN A 228 -3.46 -14.83 2.67
CA GLN A 228 -3.29 -14.15 1.38
C GLN A 228 -2.07 -14.63 0.56
N GLY A 229 -1.27 -15.56 1.08
CA GLY A 229 -0.10 -16.14 0.39
C GLY A 229 1.18 -15.30 0.48
N THR A 230 2.29 -15.81 -0.07
CA THR A 230 3.58 -15.08 -0.06
C THR A 230 3.58 -13.94 -1.08
N ILE A 231 4.25 -12.83 -0.76
CA ILE A 231 4.40 -11.65 -1.66
C ILE A 231 4.94 -12.07 -3.06
N LEU A 232 5.71 -13.18 -3.12
CA LEU A 232 6.27 -13.74 -4.35
C LEU A 232 5.19 -14.26 -5.32
N ASP A 233 4.21 -15.03 -4.82
CA ASP A 233 3.13 -15.60 -5.64
C ASP A 233 2.34 -14.50 -6.37
N GLN A 234 2.18 -13.34 -5.73
CA GLN A 234 1.43 -12.23 -6.31
C GLN A 234 2.22 -11.51 -7.40
N ILE A 235 3.54 -11.39 -7.28
CA ILE A 235 4.39 -10.82 -8.34
C ILE A 235 4.37 -11.75 -9.55
N GLU A 236 4.56 -13.04 -9.34
CA GLU A 236 4.53 -14.05 -10.41
C GLU A 236 3.16 -14.08 -11.10
N TYR A 237 2.07 -14.09 -10.32
CA TYR A 237 0.70 -14.02 -10.84
C TYR A 237 0.39 -12.72 -11.60
N ASN A 238 0.89 -11.57 -11.13
CA ASN A 238 0.68 -10.28 -11.78
C ASN A 238 1.49 -10.17 -13.08
N ILE A 239 2.72 -10.71 -13.09
CA ILE A 239 3.56 -10.79 -14.30
C ILE A 239 2.89 -11.71 -15.32
N GLU A 240 2.42 -12.89 -14.91
CA GLU A 240 1.75 -13.86 -15.81
C GLU A 240 0.51 -13.24 -16.46
N ASN A 241 -0.36 -12.58 -15.67
CA ASN A 241 -1.51 -11.88 -16.21
C ASN A 241 -1.13 -10.73 -17.15
N THR A 242 -0.03 -10.01 -16.85
CA THR A 242 0.48 -8.94 -17.71
C THR A 242 0.96 -9.50 -19.04
N VAL A 243 1.66 -10.63 -19.04
CA VAL A 243 2.09 -11.33 -20.25
C VAL A 243 0.88 -11.73 -21.11
N VAL A 244 -0.16 -12.30 -20.51
CA VAL A 244 -1.41 -12.68 -21.20
C VAL A 244 -2.10 -11.46 -21.83
N GLN A 245 -2.14 -10.32 -21.13
CA GLN A 245 -2.73 -9.08 -21.65
C GLN A 245 -1.90 -8.49 -22.80
N ILE A 246 -0.57 -8.51 -22.71
CA ILE A 246 0.33 -8.05 -23.77
C ILE A 246 0.15 -8.91 -25.03
N GLU A 247 0.03 -10.23 -24.89
CA GLU A 247 -0.17 -11.14 -26.01
C GLU A 247 -1.50 -10.85 -26.74
N LYS A 248 -2.58 -10.64 -25.99
CA LYS A 248 -3.88 -10.22 -26.54
C LYS A 248 -3.77 -8.86 -27.23
N GLY A 249 -3.12 -7.88 -26.60
CA GLY A 249 -2.86 -6.56 -27.18
C GLY A 249 -2.10 -6.64 -28.50
N ASN A 250 -1.07 -7.49 -28.58
CA ASN A 250 -0.30 -7.71 -29.79
C ASN A 250 -1.18 -8.31 -30.92
N LYS A 251 -2.05 -9.27 -30.60
CA LYS A 251 -3.03 -9.81 -31.55
C LYS A 251 -3.97 -8.73 -32.09
N HIS A 252 -4.43 -7.81 -31.24
CA HIS A 252 -5.25 -6.68 -31.68
C HIS A 252 -4.49 -5.70 -32.57
N LEU A 253 -3.20 -5.42 -32.27
CA LEU A 253 -2.35 -4.57 -33.12
C LEU A 253 -2.12 -5.19 -34.50
N VAL A 254 -1.84 -6.50 -34.56
CA VAL A 254 -1.69 -7.23 -35.83
C VAL A 254 -2.98 -7.15 -36.66
N LYS A 255 -4.13 -7.43 -36.04
CA LYS A 255 -5.43 -7.31 -36.71
C LYS A 255 -5.68 -5.88 -37.21
N ALA A 256 -5.37 -4.85 -36.42
CA ALA A 256 -5.53 -3.46 -36.83
C ALA A 256 -4.64 -3.10 -38.04
N VAL A 257 -3.41 -3.60 -38.09
CA VAL A 257 -2.51 -3.42 -39.24
C VAL A 257 -3.07 -4.13 -40.48
N GLU A 258 -3.55 -5.37 -40.35
CA GLU A 258 -4.18 -6.09 -41.47
C GLU A 258 -5.42 -5.37 -42.00
N HIS A 259 -6.29 -4.88 -41.11
CA HIS A 259 -7.47 -4.10 -41.49
C HIS A 259 -7.08 -2.82 -42.24
N LYS A 260 -6.06 -2.09 -41.77
CA LYS A 260 -5.53 -0.89 -42.46
C LYS A 260 -5.01 -1.23 -43.85
N GLN A 261 -4.25 -2.31 -44.00
CA GLN A 261 -3.71 -2.74 -45.30
C GLN A 261 -4.82 -3.16 -46.28
N ARG A 262 -5.87 -3.83 -45.80
CA ARG A 262 -7.03 -4.20 -46.64
C ARG A 262 -7.80 -2.96 -47.13
N GLY A 263 -7.99 -1.96 -46.27
CA GLY A 263 -8.63 -0.70 -46.67
C GLY A 263 -7.87 0.05 -47.76
N LEU A 264 -6.52 0.02 -47.73
CA LEU A 264 -5.69 0.62 -48.79
C LEU A 264 -5.83 -0.13 -50.13
N LYS A 265 -5.88 -1.46 -50.10
CA LYS A 265 -6.09 -2.29 -51.31
C LYS A 265 -7.46 -2.02 -51.94
N PHE A 266 -8.52 -1.93 -51.14
CA PHE A 266 -9.86 -1.59 -51.64
C PHE A 266 -9.92 -0.21 -52.30
N LYS A 267 -9.24 0.80 -51.74
CA LYS A 267 -9.16 2.14 -52.36
C LYS A 267 -8.46 2.12 -53.71
N LEU A 268 -7.37 1.36 -53.85
CA LEU A 268 -6.68 1.21 -55.14
C LEU A 268 -7.55 0.52 -56.19
N ILE A 269 -8.29 -0.52 -55.80
CA ILE A 269 -9.24 -1.21 -56.70
C ILE A 269 -10.35 -0.25 -57.15
N LEU A 270 -10.92 0.53 -56.22
CA LEU A 270 -11.95 1.52 -56.53
C LEU A 270 -11.44 2.56 -57.55
N ILE A 271 -10.25 3.12 -57.34
CA ILE A 271 -9.63 4.07 -58.28
C ILE A 271 -9.44 3.43 -59.67
N SER A 272 -8.95 2.19 -59.73
CA SER A 272 -8.77 1.47 -60.99
C SER A 272 -10.09 1.32 -61.75
N VAL A 273 -11.19 0.94 -61.08
CA VAL A 273 -12.51 0.79 -61.70
C VAL A 273 -13.00 2.11 -62.27
N VAL A 274 -12.86 3.22 -61.53
CA VAL A 274 -13.27 4.55 -62.01
C VAL A 274 -12.52 4.95 -63.27
N VAL A 275 -11.19 4.72 -63.33
CA VAL A 275 -10.38 5.02 -64.51
C VAL A 275 -10.83 4.21 -65.73
N PHE A 276 -11.14 2.91 -65.56
CA PHE A 276 -11.66 2.08 -66.64
C PHE A 276 -13.00 2.55 -67.19
N VAL A 277 -13.93 2.97 -66.32
CA VAL A 277 -15.23 3.49 -66.73
C VAL A 277 -15.07 4.77 -67.56
N VAL A 278 -14.20 5.69 -67.13
CA VAL A 278 -13.93 6.94 -67.87
C VAL A 278 -13.33 6.63 -69.25
N LEU A 279 -12.36 5.74 -69.34
CA LEU A 279 -11.76 5.33 -70.62
C LEU A 279 -12.79 4.70 -71.56
N PHE A 280 -13.68 3.86 -71.04
CA PHE A 280 -14.74 3.23 -71.84
C PHE A 280 -15.71 4.27 -72.44
N ILE A 281 -16.13 5.25 -71.64
CA ILE A 281 -17.01 6.34 -72.10
C ILE A 281 -16.34 7.14 -73.22
N VAL A 282 -15.06 7.49 -73.06
CA VAL A 282 -14.29 8.21 -74.10
C VAL A 282 -14.20 7.39 -75.38
N LEU A 283 -13.92 6.09 -75.27
CA LEU A 283 -13.75 5.21 -76.42
C LEU A 283 -15.05 5.02 -77.21
N VAL A 284 -16.17 4.81 -76.53
CA VAL A 284 -17.50 4.77 -77.18
C VAL A 284 -17.84 6.11 -77.81
N GLY A 285 -17.55 7.23 -77.13
CA GLY A 285 -17.77 8.57 -77.67
C GLY A 285 -16.95 8.89 -78.91
N VAL A 286 -15.71 8.37 -79.00
CA VAL A 286 -14.85 8.52 -80.19
C VAL A 286 -15.30 7.61 -81.34
N ILE A 287 -15.68 6.36 -81.06
CA ILE A 287 -16.18 5.43 -82.08
C ILE A 287 -17.56 5.86 -82.64
N SER A 288 -18.39 6.48 -81.80
CA SER A 288 -19.70 6.99 -82.21
C SER A 288 -19.66 8.28 -83.02
N ARG A 289 -18.48 8.88 -83.20
CA ARG A 289 -18.25 10.14 -83.92
C ARG A 289 -17.70 9.85 -85.32
#